data_AF-A0A2S1JUT2-F1
#
_entry.id   AF-A0A2S1JUT2-F1
#
_cell.length_a   1.000
_cell.length_b   1.000
_cell.length_c   1.000
_cell.angle_alpha   90.00
_cell.angle_beta   90.00
_cell.angle_gamma   90.00
#
_symmetry.space_group_name_H-M   'P 1'
#
loop_
_entity.id
_entity.type
_entity.pdbx_description
1 polymer ?
#
loop_
_entity_poly.entity_id
_entity_poly.type
_entity_poly.pdbx_seq_one_letter_code
_entity_poly.pdbx_strand_id
1 'polypeptide(L)'
;MMKFDCEVEAYSHFRSKVGLDKYVEKLLERISASFGYVNLVGFSIGASAIWRLSDHQALSKVSGAILFYSSQIRDYVKIDFIFPTRLIFPAMEPQFSVLEVMQKLKQKELVEVHHSTYLHGFMNLHSRSYNAEAYAKYKQIVCNTPFNDPIYKGFN
;
A
#
# COMPACT_ATOMS: atom_id res chain seq x y z
N MET A 1 7.96 -23.12 -0.89
CA MET A 1 7.95 -21.64 -0.89
C MET A 1 9.08 -21.19 -1.81
N MET A 2 8.82 -20.47 -2.89
CA MET A 2 9.91 -19.90 -3.71
C MET A 2 10.64 -18.86 -2.85
N LYS A 3 11.96 -18.98 -2.75
CA LYS A 3 12.83 -17.95 -2.19
C LYS A 3 13.49 -17.25 -3.36
N PHE A 4 13.41 -15.94 -3.38
CA PHE A 4 14.14 -15.10 -4.33
C PHE A 4 15.30 -14.47 -3.59
N ASP A 5 16.46 -14.37 -4.25
CA ASP A 5 17.66 -13.84 -3.62
C ASP A 5 17.66 -12.30 -3.60
N CYS A 6 16.86 -11.67 -4.47
CA CYS A 6 16.70 -10.23 -4.49
C CYS A 6 15.34 -9.74 -5.04
N GLU A 7 15.04 -8.47 -4.79
CA GLU A 7 13.81 -7.79 -5.22
C GLU A 7 13.61 -7.80 -6.75
N VAL A 8 14.71 -7.69 -7.50
CA VAL A 8 14.66 -7.69 -8.98
C VAL A 8 14.19 -9.04 -9.53
N GLU A 9 14.65 -10.14 -8.93
CA GLU A 9 14.27 -11.49 -9.31
C GLU A 9 12.79 -11.76 -8.99
N ALA A 10 12.37 -11.42 -7.77
CA ALA A 10 10.98 -11.52 -7.34
C ALA A 10 10.04 -10.69 -8.23
N TYR A 11 10.43 -9.45 -8.56
CA TYR A 11 9.63 -8.57 -9.41
C TYR A 11 9.55 -9.05 -10.86
N SER A 12 10.65 -9.56 -11.41
CA SER A 12 10.68 -10.12 -12.77
C SER A 12 9.82 -11.37 -12.89
N HIS A 13 9.84 -12.24 -11.87
CA HIS A 13 8.95 -13.39 -11.79
C HIS A 13 7.48 -12.94 -11.67
N PHE A 14 7.18 -12.00 -10.78
CA PHE A 14 5.83 -11.45 -10.62
C PHE A 14 5.30 -10.91 -11.95
N ARG A 15 6.07 -10.06 -12.64
CA ARG A 15 5.65 -9.47 -13.91
C ARG A 15 5.42 -10.50 -15.01
N SER A 16 6.27 -11.53 -15.10
CA SER A 16 6.21 -12.50 -16.19
C SER A 16 5.18 -13.62 -15.97
N LYS A 17 4.86 -13.96 -14.72
CA LYS A 17 4.02 -15.13 -14.39
C LYS A 17 2.68 -14.78 -13.76
N VAL A 18 2.58 -13.66 -13.03
CA VAL A 18 1.37 -13.28 -12.29
C VAL A 18 0.76 -12.04 -12.90
N GLY A 19 1.51 -10.94 -12.95
CA GLY A 19 1.00 -9.64 -13.37
C GLY A 19 0.08 -9.01 -12.31
N LEU A 20 -0.10 -7.70 -12.41
CA LEU A 20 -0.91 -6.95 -11.44
C LEU A 20 -2.39 -7.34 -11.51
N ASP A 21 -2.93 -7.61 -12.71
CA ASP A 21 -4.35 -7.96 -12.89
C ASP A 21 -4.73 -9.23 -12.13
N LYS A 22 -3.98 -10.32 -12.31
CA LYS A 22 -4.24 -11.57 -11.58
C LYS A 22 -4.04 -11.42 -10.07
N TYR A 23 -3.12 -10.54 -9.65
CA TYR A 23 -2.95 -10.28 -8.22
C TYR A 23 -4.15 -9.53 -7.64
N VAL A 24 -4.65 -8.53 -8.37
CA VAL A 24 -5.88 -7.79 -8.05
C VAL A 24 -7.07 -8.75 -7.95
N GLU A 25 -7.25 -9.65 -8.92
CA GLU A 25 -8.32 -10.67 -8.90
C GLU A 25 -8.24 -11.55 -7.65
N LYS A 26 -7.06 -12.10 -7.35
CA LYS A 26 -6.85 -12.95 -6.16
C LYS A 26 -7.08 -12.19 -4.86
N LEU A 27 -6.68 -10.92 -4.80
CA LEU A 27 -6.90 -10.08 -3.63
C LEU A 27 -8.40 -9.83 -3.42
N LEU A 28 -9.13 -9.54 -4.51
CA LEU A 28 -10.57 -9.36 -4.49
C LEU A 28 -11.28 -10.63 -3.99
N GLU A 29 -10.96 -11.80 -4.54
CA GLU A 29 -11.52 -13.09 -4.10
C GLU A 29 -11.32 -13.31 -2.60
N ARG A 30 -10.14 -12.99 -2.08
CA ARG A 30 -9.81 -13.15 -0.65
C ARG A 30 -10.59 -12.19 0.25
N ILE A 31 -10.73 -10.93 -0.15
CA ILE A 31 -11.50 -9.93 0.59
C ILE A 31 -13.00 -10.27 0.53
N SER A 32 -13.50 -10.70 -0.62
CA SER A 32 -14.91 -11.09 -0.75
C SER A 32 -15.26 -12.28 0.14
N ALA A 33 -14.35 -13.26 0.24
CA ALA A 33 -14.52 -14.46 1.06
C ALA A 33 -14.29 -14.23 2.58
N SER A 34 -13.79 -13.07 3.01
CA SER A 34 -13.57 -12.82 4.44
C SER A 34 -14.88 -12.59 5.18
N PHE A 35 -14.94 -13.11 6.40
CA PHE A 35 -16.02 -12.84 7.36
C PHE A 35 -15.68 -11.60 8.19
N GLY A 36 -16.60 -10.64 8.24
CA GLY A 36 -16.42 -9.40 9.00
C GLY A 36 -15.53 -8.36 8.32
N TYR A 37 -15.17 -7.34 9.11
CA TYR A 37 -14.31 -6.25 8.66
C TYR A 37 -12.84 -6.70 8.53
N VAL A 38 -12.14 -6.14 7.55
CA VAL A 38 -10.73 -6.44 7.27
C VAL A 38 -9.89 -5.18 7.22
N ASN A 39 -8.60 -5.33 7.50
CA ASN A 39 -7.62 -4.27 7.30
C ASN A 39 -6.51 -4.75 6.40
N LEU A 40 -6.00 -3.82 5.60
CA LEU A 40 -5.04 -4.14 4.58
C LEU A 40 -3.71 -3.45 4.87
N VAL A 41 -2.62 -4.18 4.68
CA VAL A 41 -1.28 -3.60 4.61
C VAL A 41 -0.67 -4.02 3.29
N GLY A 42 -0.32 -3.04 2.48
CA GLY A 42 0.26 -3.24 1.15
C GLY A 42 1.70 -2.75 1.10
N PHE A 43 2.57 -3.51 0.45
CA PHE A 43 3.94 -3.09 0.20
C PHE A 43 4.21 -3.13 -1.31
N SER A 44 4.80 -2.07 -1.85
CA SER A 44 5.16 -1.96 -3.27
C SER A 44 3.99 -2.38 -4.17
N ILE A 45 4.13 -3.45 -4.95
CA ILE A 45 3.08 -3.96 -5.83
C ILE A 45 1.80 -4.39 -5.11
N GLY A 46 1.88 -4.85 -3.86
CA GLY A 46 0.70 -5.17 -3.05
C GLY A 46 -0.09 -3.91 -2.69
N ALA A 47 0.61 -2.80 -2.44
CA ALA A 47 -0.04 -1.51 -2.28
C ALA A 47 -0.67 -1.01 -3.58
N SER A 48 -0.05 -1.28 -4.74
CA SER A 48 -0.67 -1.00 -6.04
C SER A 48 -1.94 -1.82 -6.26
N ALA A 49 -1.94 -3.10 -5.87
CA ALA A 49 -3.10 -3.97 -6.02
C ALA A 49 -4.28 -3.52 -5.16
N ILE A 50 -4.03 -3.14 -3.91
CA ILE A 50 -5.07 -2.58 -3.02
C ILE A 50 -5.62 -1.27 -3.60
N TRP A 51 -4.75 -0.38 -4.08
CA TRP A 51 -5.16 0.88 -4.68
C TRP A 51 -6.06 0.68 -5.90
N ARG A 52 -5.78 -0.32 -6.73
CA ARG A 52 -6.59 -0.62 -7.91
C ARG A 52 -8.00 -1.15 -7.61
N LEU A 53 -8.25 -1.60 -6.37
CA LEU A 53 -9.54 -2.10 -5.94
C LEU A 53 -10.34 -1.11 -5.10
N SER A 54 -9.79 0.08 -4.83
CA SER A 54 -10.29 0.94 -3.75
C SER A 54 -11.67 1.55 -3.97
N ASP A 55 -12.22 1.46 -5.19
CA ASP A 55 -13.58 1.85 -5.57
C ASP A 55 -14.54 0.66 -5.69
N HIS A 56 -14.05 -0.57 -5.57
CA HIS A 56 -14.86 -1.77 -5.78
C HIS A 56 -15.73 -2.10 -4.55
N GLN A 57 -17.03 -2.35 -4.76
CA GLN A 57 -18.02 -2.52 -3.69
C GLN A 57 -17.67 -3.61 -2.65
N ALA A 58 -16.97 -4.67 -3.07
CA ALA A 58 -16.50 -5.72 -2.18
C ALA A 58 -15.56 -5.20 -1.06
N LEU A 59 -14.94 -4.03 -1.24
CA LEU A 59 -14.08 -3.40 -0.25
C LEU A 59 -14.86 -2.57 0.78
N SER A 60 -16.19 -2.56 0.75
CA SER A 60 -17.02 -2.00 1.84
C SER A 60 -16.77 -2.67 3.20
N LYS A 61 -16.20 -3.88 3.21
CA LYS A 61 -15.74 -4.58 4.42
C LYS A 61 -14.36 -4.09 4.92
N VAL A 62 -13.63 -3.30 4.14
CA VAL A 62 -12.30 -2.82 4.52
C VAL A 62 -12.44 -1.64 5.46
N SER A 63 -11.98 -1.78 6.71
CA SER A 63 -11.99 -0.69 7.69
C SER A 63 -10.90 0.34 7.43
N GLY A 64 -9.76 -0.10 6.88
CA GLY A 64 -8.74 0.79 6.36
C GLY A 64 -7.52 0.07 5.80
N ALA A 65 -6.60 0.88 5.25
CA ALA A 65 -5.37 0.38 4.65
C ALA A 65 -4.13 1.23 4.96
N ILE A 66 -2.97 0.58 5.08
CA ILE A 66 -1.66 1.25 5.10
C ILE A 66 -0.84 0.74 3.92
N LEU A 67 -0.47 1.64 3.03
CA LEU A 67 0.14 1.32 1.75
C LEU A 67 1.53 1.94 1.64
N PHE A 68 2.54 1.10 1.53
CA PHE A 68 3.94 1.49 1.52
C PHE A 68 4.50 1.53 0.09
N TYR A 69 5.13 2.65 -0.25
CA TYR A 69 5.98 2.88 -1.41
C TYR A 69 5.45 2.29 -2.73
N SER A 70 4.19 2.58 -3.06
CA SER A 70 3.57 2.12 -4.31
C SER A 70 3.82 3.07 -5.46
N SER A 71 4.63 2.64 -6.42
CA SER A 71 4.99 3.46 -7.59
C SER A 71 3.85 3.59 -8.61
N GLN A 72 2.95 2.60 -8.71
CA GLN A 72 1.87 2.60 -9.74
C GLN A 72 0.68 3.49 -9.38
N ILE A 73 0.56 3.98 -8.14
CA ILE A 73 -0.54 4.87 -7.73
C ILE A 73 -0.63 6.12 -8.63
N ARG A 74 0.51 6.59 -9.16
CA ARG A 74 0.58 7.74 -10.07
C ARG A 74 -0.34 7.60 -11.29
N ASP A 75 -0.58 6.37 -11.75
CA ASP A 75 -1.38 6.07 -12.95
C ASP A 75 -2.88 5.97 -12.60
N TYR A 76 -3.23 5.93 -11.31
CA TYR A 76 -4.58 5.70 -10.79
C TYR A 76 -5.03 6.76 -9.77
N VAL A 77 -4.44 7.97 -9.82
CA VAL A 77 -4.77 9.07 -8.89
C VAL A 77 -6.22 9.56 -8.97
N LYS A 78 -6.94 9.19 -10.03
CA LYS A 78 -8.35 9.56 -10.24
C LYS A 78 -9.34 8.65 -9.50
N ILE A 79 -8.92 7.46 -9.05
CA ILE A 79 -9.78 6.54 -8.31
C ILE A 79 -10.15 7.17 -6.96
N ASP A 80 -11.43 7.11 -6.59
CA ASP A 80 -11.92 7.56 -5.29
C ASP A 80 -11.96 6.40 -4.30
N PHE A 81 -11.53 6.69 -3.07
CA PHE A 81 -11.46 5.71 -2.01
C PHE A 81 -12.79 5.62 -1.28
N ILE A 82 -13.21 4.40 -0.96
CA ILE A 82 -14.40 4.14 -0.14
C ILE A 82 -14.05 3.82 1.32
N PHE A 83 -12.76 3.75 1.66
CA PHE A 83 -12.28 3.49 3.03
C PHE A 83 -11.01 4.29 3.36
N PRO A 84 -10.78 4.63 4.65
CA PRO A 84 -9.60 5.34 5.11
C PRO A 84 -8.28 4.65 4.73
N THR A 85 -7.35 5.40 4.15
CA THR A 85 -6.08 4.87 3.65
C THR A 85 -4.93 5.80 3.96
N ARG A 86 -3.86 5.25 4.55
CA ARG A 86 -2.58 5.95 4.74
C ARG A 86 -1.57 5.49 3.70
N LEU A 87 -1.11 6.42 2.88
CA LEU A 87 -0.02 6.20 1.94
C LEU A 87 1.31 6.65 2.55
N ILE A 88 2.31 5.78 2.50
CA ILE A 88 3.67 6.08 2.95
C ILE A 88 4.57 6.08 1.73
N PHE A 89 4.85 7.27 1.21
CA PHE A 89 5.71 7.45 0.05
C PHE A 89 7.19 7.39 0.44
N PRO A 90 8.06 6.85 -0.43
CA PRO A 90 9.50 6.91 -0.23
C PRO A 90 10.00 8.34 -0.43
N ALA A 91 11.23 8.61 0.00
CA ALA A 91 11.88 9.91 -0.19
C ALA A 91 11.88 10.36 -1.65
N MET A 92 12.15 9.42 -2.57
CA MET A 92 12.16 9.66 -4.01
C MET A 92 11.89 8.37 -4.79
N GLU A 93 11.55 8.54 -6.06
CA GLU A 93 11.47 7.49 -7.07
C GLU A 93 12.19 7.99 -8.33
N PRO A 94 13.06 7.20 -8.98
CA PRO A 94 13.78 7.67 -10.18
C PRO A 94 12.87 7.95 -11.38
N GLN A 95 11.71 7.29 -11.42
CA GLN A 95 10.84 7.26 -12.59
C GLN A 95 9.79 8.38 -12.61
N PHE A 96 9.53 9.05 -11.48
CA PHE A 96 8.49 10.07 -11.37
C PHE A 96 8.66 10.95 -10.13
N SER A 97 8.00 12.12 -10.14
CA SER A 97 7.95 13.01 -8.98
C SER A 97 7.00 12.49 -7.91
N VAL A 98 7.54 12.03 -6.78
CA VAL A 98 6.75 11.61 -5.60
C VAL A 98 5.87 12.76 -5.12
N LEU A 99 6.41 13.99 -5.07
CA LEU A 99 5.70 15.16 -4.57
C LEU A 99 4.48 15.51 -5.43
N GLU A 100 4.58 15.43 -6.75
CA GLU A 100 3.45 15.68 -7.65
C GLU A 100 2.32 14.66 -7.44
N VAL A 101 2.66 13.39 -7.28
CA VAL A 101 1.67 12.34 -7.00
C VAL A 101 1.00 12.60 -5.65
N MET A 102 1.79 12.90 -4.62
CA MET A 102 1.26 13.23 -3.30
C MET A 102 0.31 14.43 -3.33
N GLN A 103 0.64 15.49 -4.06
CA GLN A 103 -0.22 16.68 -4.17
C GLN A 103 -1.59 16.35 -4.77
N LYS A 104 -1.65 15.49 -5.79
CA LYS A 104 -2.91 15.03 -6.40
C LYS A 104 -3.77 14.22 -5.41
N LEU A 105 -3.13 13.47 -4.52
CA LEU A 105 -3.81 12.57 -3.58
C LEU A 105 -4.24 13.26 -2.27
N LYS A 106 -3.56 14.33 -1.85
CA LYS A 106 -3.92 15.14 -0.67
C LYS A 106 -5.33 15.72 -0.72
N GLN A 107 -5.93 15.78 -1.91
CA GLN A 107 -7.28 16.32 -2.11
C GLN A 107 -8.38 15.30 -1.76
N LYS A 108 -8.02 14.04 -1.48
CA LYS A 108 -8.98 12.97 -1.18
C LYS A 108 -9.19 12.85 0.33
N GLU A 109 -10.42 13.03 0.78
CA GLU A 109 -10.79 13.08 2.21
C GLU A 109 -10.40 11.81 2.99
N LEU A 110 -10.51 10.63 2.36
CA LEU A 110 -10.18 9.35 2.97
C LEU A 110 -8.72 8.95 2.80
N VAL A 111 -7.87 9.81 2.24
CA VAL A 111 -6.46 9.49 1.96
C VAL A 111 -5.54 10.41 2.74
N GLU A 112 -4.80 9.83 3.68
CA GLU A 112 -3.67 10.49 4.32
C GLU A 112 -2.39 10.15 3.56
N VAL A 113 -1.57 11.15 3.24
CA VAL A 113 -0.27 10.93 2.61
C VAL A 113 0.88 11.33 3.54
N HIS A 114 1.81 10.43 3.72
CA HIS A 114 3.02 10.62 4.51
C HIS A 114 4.25 10.49 3.60
N HIS A 115 5.10 11.51 3.59
CA HIS A 115 6.39 11.47 2.90
C HIS A 115 7.45 10.99 3.87
N SER A 116 8.00 9.80 3.65
CA SER A 116 9.12 9.31 4.44
C SER A 116 10.44 9.86 3.92
N THR A 117 11.47 9.89 4.78
CA THR A 117 12.85 10.21 4.39
C THR A 117 13.62 8.98 3.89
N TYR A 118 12.96 7.81 3.80
CA TYR A 118 13.58 6.54 3.44
C TYR A 118 13.26 6.11 2.01
N LEU A 119 14.15 5.35 1.39
CA LEU A 119 14.01 4.90 -0.01
C LEU A 119 13.04 3.71 -0.15
N HIS A 120 12.55 3.47 -1.36
CA HIS A 120 11.66 2.34 -1.67
C HIS A 120 12.19 1.03 -1.07
N GLY A 121 11.32 0.26 -0.42
CA GLY A 121 11.71 -1.02 0.19
C GLY A 121 12.34 -0.91 1.57
N PHE A 122 12.31 0.25 2.23
CA PHE A 122 12.91 0.44 3.56
C PHE A 122 12.39 -0.51 4.66
N MET A 123 11.20 -1.10 4.50
CA MET A 123 10.65 -2.11 5.42
C MET A 123 10.95 -3.56 5.01
N ASN A 124 11.56 -3.79 3.85
CA ASN A 124 11.88 -5.12 3.35
C ASN A 124 13.32 -5.48 3.74
N LEU A 125 13.49 -6.46 4.63
CA LEU A 125 14.79 -6.97 5.09
C LEU A 125 15.73 -7.41 3.95
N HIS A 126 15.17 -7.78 2.80
CA HIS A 126 15.94 -8.22 1.62
C HIS A 126 16.19 -7.09 0.62
N SER A 127 15.71 -5.87 0.88
CA SER A 127 16.00 -4.71 0.03
C SER A 127 17.31 -4.07 0.43
N ARG A 128 18.05 -3.55 -0.56
CA ARG A 128 19.26 -2.74 -0.32
C ARG A 128 18.96 -1.45 0.46
N SER A 129 17.72 -1.00 0.38
CA SER A 129 17.23 0.19 1.06
C SER A 129 16.66 -0.10 2.46
N TYR A 130 16.74 -1.36 2.93
CA TYR A 130 16.31 -1.71 4.28
C TYR A 130 16.92 -0.77 5.32
N ASN A 131 16.08 -0.28 6.22
CA ASN A 131 16.51 0.57 7.31
C ASN A 131 15.86 0.07 8.60
N ALA A 132 16.68 -0.38 9.56
CA ALA A 132 16.20 -1.01 10.79
C ALA A 132 15.40 -0.05 11.69
N GLU A 133 15.79 1.23 11.72
CA GLU A 133 15.07 2.27 12.47
C GLU A 133 13.71 2.54 11.84
N ALA A 134 13.67 2.73 10.52
CA ALA A 134 12.43 2.89 9.77
C ALA A 134 11.52 1.68 9.98
N TYR A 135 12.05 0.47 9.86
CA TYR A 135 11.29 -0.75 10.07
C TYR A 135 10.68 -0.79 11.48
N ALA A 136 11.45 -0.51 12.53
CA ALA A 136 10.95 -0.46 13.90
C ALA A 136 9.83 0.58 14.06
N LYS A 137 10.06 1.80 13.56
CA LYS A 137 9.11 2.92 13.59
C LYS A 137 7.80 2.57 12.89
N TYR A 138 7.86 2.15 11.63
CA TYR A 138 6.66 1.90 10.83
C TYR A 138 5.96 0.59 11.23
N LYS A 139 6.70 -0.41 11.74
CA LYS A 139 6.08 -1.59 12.37
C LYS A 139 5.22 -1.17 13.56
N GLN A 140 5.73 -0.28 14.42
CA GLN A 140 4.96 0.22 15.55
C GLN A 140 3.70 0.98 15.09
N ILE A 141 3.81 1.80 14.04
CA ILE A 141 2.64 2.47 13.43
C ILE A 141 1.60 1.45 12.95
N VAL A 142 2.03 0.40 12.24
CA VAL A 142 1.12 -0.66 11.78
C VAL A 142 0.46 -1.34 12.97
N CYS A 143 1.22 -1.73 14.00
CA CYS A 143 0.66 -2.39 15.19
C CYS A 143 -0.30 -1.51 16.00
N ASN A 144 -0.10 -0.19 16.00
CA ASN A 144 -0.92 0.76 16.77
C ASN A 144 -2.12 1.31 16.00
N THR A 145 -2.26 0.97 14.71
CA THR A 145 -3.41 1.44 13.93
C THR A 145 -4.66 0.67 14.38
N PRO A 146 -5.74 1.36 14.82
CA PRO A 146 -6.95 0.68 15.25
C PRO A 146 -7.56 -0.09 14.08
N PHE A 147 -7.68 -1.41 14.24
CA PHE A 147 -8.14 -2.31 13.19
C PHE A 147 -9.65 -2.63 13.29
N ASN A 148 -10.36 -2.18 14.34
CA ASN A 148 -11.76 -2.53 14.59
C ASN A 148 -12.69 -1.32 14.85
N ASP A 149 -12.20 -0.10 14.67
CA ASP A 149 -13.02 1.11 14.74
C ASP A 149 -13.06 1.72 13.33
N PRO A 150 -14.20 2.27 12.86
CA PRO A 150 -14.18 3.09 11.67
C PRO A 150 -13.14 4.19 11.92
N ILE A 151 -12.17 4.37 11.03
CA ILE A 151 -11.08 5.36 11.15
C ILE A 151 -11.63 6.80 10.95
N TYR A 152 -12.78 7.10 11.55
CA TYR A 152 -13.48 8.38 11.55
C TYR A 152 -13.56 9.03 12.94
N LYS A 153 -13.03 8.38 14.00
CA LYS A 153 -12.96 9.01 15.32
C LYS A 153 -11.52 9.04 15.82
N GLY A 154 -10.97 10.25 15.93
CA GLY A 154 -9.78 10.52 16.73
C GLY A 154 -8.54 10.91 15.94
N PHE A 155 -8.62 11.99 15.16
CA PHE A 155 -7.44 12.79 14.81
C PHE A 155 -7.82 14.28 14.89
N ASN A 156 -8.09 14.73 16.12
CA ASN A 156 -7.84 16.10 16.56
C ASN A 156 -6.61 16.08 17.47
#